data_AF-A0A2G9MEP6-F1
#
_entry.id   AF-A0A2G9MEP6-F1
#
_cell.length_a   1.000
_cell.length_b   1.000
_cell.length_c   1.000
_cell.angle_alpha   90.00
_cell.angle_beta   90.00
_cell.angle_gamma   90.00
#
_symmetry.space_group_name_H-M   'P 1'
#
loop_
_entity.id
_entity.type
_entity.pdbx_description
1 polymer ?
#
loop_
_entity_poly.entity_id
_entity_poly.type
_entity_poly.pdbx_seq_one_letter_code
_entity_poly.pdbx_strand_id
1 'polypeptide(L)'
;MNMNKNGLAKTVTGLIILLIGASVLFLFISYIFPVLMGSTSDTICQQSIEARASAGSFGAQSTVPIKCQTKKICFVTDKSEECSEFKELDYGKIVIKKNYGENLIKEITIMQYDAWKLLGEGKWDYAPSEFWTIKTDKSYCAPYARIAMSNELRKEFDKTTIFSYEFINYQQRNSPQHSKTSYFRHLYGRDSLNELNSQISTQGVDINSLKFEVNKQYYIMSMVTKQTWLKTIIGGIVGGAGTAILASSGFGIVVLGGSAIAGGTGGATIGYFISSGESVFMPPSLIEYDAEAINSLECDDFDFSP
;
A
#
# COMPACT_ATOMS: atom_id res chain seq x y z
N MET A 1 31.51 66.85 -8.06
CA MET A 1 30.21 66.20 -8.35
C MET A 1 29.41 66.08 -7.07
N ASN A 2 28.43 66.97 -6.86
CA ASN A 2 27.54 66.92 -5.71
C ASN A 2 26.46 65.86 -5.97
N MET A 3 26.68 64.65 -5.45
CA MET A 3 25.65 63.61 -5.47
C MET A 3 24.50 64.05 -4.55
N ASN A 4 23.32 64.19 -5.13
CA ASN A 4 22.09 64.60 -4.47
C ASN A 4 21.69 63.55 -3.40
N LYS A 5 22.07 63.81 -2.14
CA LYS A 5 21.86 62.90 -1.00
C LYS A 5 20.39 62.55 -0.75
N ASN A 6 19.46 63.33 -1.31
CA ASN A 6 18.03 63.13 -1.15
C ASN A 6 17.46 62.01 -2.05
N GLY A 7 18.21 61.56 -3.06
CA GLY A 7 17.84 60.40 -3.89
C GLY A 7 18.10 59.08 -3.18
N LEU A 8 19.23 58.97 -2.49
CA LEU A 8 19.68 57.75 -1.80
C LEU A 8 18.76 57.38 -0.63
N ALA A 9 18.31 58.37 0.14
CA ALA A 9 17.38 58.16 1.25
C ALA A 9 16.02 57.61 0.78
N LYS A 10 15.51 58.06 -0.38
CA LYS A 10 14.23 57.59 -0.92
C LYS A 10 14.31 56.15 -1.44
N THR A 11 15.41 55.78 -2.08
CA THR A 11 15.64 54.41 -2.57
C THR A 11 15.77 53.41 -1.43
N VAL A 12 16.49 53.77 -0.35
CA VAL A 12 16.67 52.89 0.82
C VAL A 12 15.34 52.63 1.53
N THR A 13 14.51 53.65 1.74
CA THR A 13 13.19 53.49 2.38
C THR A 13 12.27 52.57 1.57
N GLY A 14 12.26 52.70 0.23
CA GLY A 14 11.46 51.83 -0.63
C GLY A 14 11.87 50.37 -0.55
N LEU A 15 13.19 50.10 -0.47
CA LEU A 15 13.71 48.73 -0.34
C LEU A 15 13.32 48.07 0.99
N ILE A 16 13.34 48.84 2.08
CA ILE A 16 12.96 48.34 3.42
C ILE A 16 11.48 47.95 3.45
N ILE A 17 10.60 48.78 2.89
CA ILE A 17 9.17 48.47 2.82
C ILE A 17 8.92 47.22 1.99
N LEU A 18 9.63 47.05 0.87
CA LEU A 18 9.52 45.86 0.01
C LEU A 18 9.99 44.59 0.73
N LEU A 19 11.10 44.65 1.47
CA LEU A 19 11.61 43.51 2.25
C LEU A 19 10.66 43.12 3.39
N ILE A 20 10.11 44.10 4.11
CA ILE A 20 9.13 43.85 5.18
C ILE A 20 7.85 43.28 4.58
N GLY A 21 7.36 43.86 3.48
CA GLY A 21 6.16 43.36 2.78
C GLY A 21 6.33 41.93 2.26
N ALA A 22 7.47 41.62 1.65
CA ALA A 22 7.79 40.27 1.18
C ALA A 22 7.92 39.28 2.35
N SER A 23 8.52 39.69 3.47
CA SER A 23 8.66 38.85 4.66
C SER A 23 7.31 38.54 5.31
N VAL A 24 6.43 39.55 5.43
CA VAL A 24 5.07 39.36 5.97
C VAL A 24 4.25 38.46 5.04
N LEU A 25 4.36 38.65 3.73
CA LEU A 25 3.67 37.81 2.75
C LEU A 25 4.20 36.36 2.78
N PHE A 26 5.51 36.18 2.93
CA PHE A 26 6.13 34.86 3.10
C PHE A 26 5.66 34.18 4.39
N LEU A 27 5.62 34.91 5.51
CA LEU A 27 5.10 34.39 6.77
C LEU A 27 3.62 34.00 6.65
N PHE A 28 2.80 34.85 6.01
CA PHE A 28 1.39 34.59 5.77
C PHE A 28 1.20 33.32 4.93
N ILE A 29 1.94 33.17 3.83
CA ILE A 29 1.91 31.95 3.00
C ILE A 29 2.40 30.75 3.82
N SER A 30 3.52 30.85 4.53
CA SER A 30 4.07 29.72 5.29
C SER A 30 3.16 29.23 6.41
N TYR A 31 2.37 30.12 7.03
CA TYR A 31 1.55 29.79 8.20
C TYR A 31 0.11 29.42 7.82
N ILE A 32 -0.47 30.11 6.84
CA ILE A 32 -1.87 29.91 6.46
C ILE A 32 -2.01 28.84 5.40
N PHE A 33 -1.06 28.73 4.46
CA PHE A 33 -1.17 27.76 3.37
C PHE A 33 -1.25 26.29 3.87
N PRO A 34 -0.50 25.86 4.90
CA PRO A 34 -0.66 24.50 5.45
C PRO A 34 -2.03 24.28 6.09
N VAL A 35 -2.57 25.30 6.77
CA VAL A 35 -3.88 25.23 7.46
C VAL A 35 -5.02 25.23 6.46
N LEU A 36 -4.93 26.06 5.41
CA LEU A 36 -5.96 26.20 4.38
C LEU A 36 -5.94 25.04 3.39
N MET A 37 -4.78 24.44 3.15
CA MET A 37 -4.68 23.26 2.30
C MET A 37 -5.07 21.97 3.02
N GLY A 38 -5.21 21.98 4.35
CA GLY A 38 -5.78 20.88 5.14
C GLY A 38 -5.42 19.50 4.58
N SER A 39 -4.15 19.32 4.20
CA SER A 39 -3.78 18.24 3.29
C SER A 39 -3.89 16.96 4.10
N THR A 40 -4.86 16.12 3.75
CA THR A 40 -5.00 14.80 4.34
C THR A 40 -3.68 14.04 4.17
N SER A 41 -3.37 13.13 5.08
CA SER A 41 -2.18 12.27 4.97
C SER A 41 -2.10 11.58 3.60
N ASP A 42 -3.25 11.22 3.03
CA ASP A 42 -3.37 10.67 1.67
C ASP A 42 -2.87 11.63 0.58
N THR A 43 -3.19 12.92 0.69
CA THR A 43 -2.77 13.94 -0.29
C THR A 43 -1.25 14.14 -0.24
N ILE A 44 -0.69 14.21 0.97
CA ILE A 44 0.77 14.33 1.17
C ILE A 44 1.48 13.09 0.62
N CYS A 45 0.95 11.91 0.92
CA CYS A 45 1.46 10.63 0.45
C CYS A 45 1.45 10.56 -1.09
N GLN A 46 0.30 10.86 -1.72
CA GLN A 46 0.18 10.91 -3.18
C GLN A 46 1.18 11.91 -3.79
N GLN A 47 1.23 13.15 -3.30
CA GLN A 47 2.17 14.15 -3.81
C GLN A 47 3.64 13.72 -3.67
N SER A 48 3.98 13.00 -2.59
CA SER A 48 5.35 12.49 -2.41
C SER A 48 5.69 11.38 -3.39
N ILE A 49 4.73 10.51 -3.74
CA ILE A 49 4.88 9.47 -4.77
C ILE A 49 5.05 10.13 -6.14
N GLU A 50 4.21 11.10 -6.48
CA GLU A 50 4.29 11.83 -7.74
C GLU A 50 5.61 12.58 -7.89
N ALA A 51 6.07 13.23 -6.81
CA ALA A 51 7.35 13.93 -6.78
C ALA A 51 8.53 12.95 -6.95
N ARG A 52 8.52 11.82 -6.24
CA ARG A 52 9.56 10.78 -6.37
C ARG A 52 9.60 10.23 -7.78
N ALA A 53 8.47 9.83 -8.33
CA ALA A 53 8.41 9.29 -9.69
C ALA A 53 8.85 10.32 -10.74
N SER A 54 8.50 11.60 -10.58
CA SER A 54 8.97 12.68 -11.45
C SER A 54 10.49 12.89 -11.36
N ALA A 55 11.07 12.73 -10.17
CA ALA A 55 12.51 12.81 -9.94
C ALA A 55 13.32 11.69 -10.64
N GLY A 56 12.65 10.63 -11.11
CA GLY A 56 13.29 9.52 -11.84
C GLY A 56 13.89 9.96 -13.16
N SER A 57 13.26 10.93 -13.82
CA SER A 57 13.79 11.54 -15.05
C SER A 57 15.14 12.24 -14.86
N PHE A 58 15.51 12.54 -13.61
CA PHE A 58 16.74 13.22 -13.23
C PHE A 58 17.68 12.34 -12.40
N GLY A 59 17.37 11.05 -12.22
CA GLY A 59 18.15 10.14 -11.38
C GLY A 59 18.17 10.50 -9.89
N ALA A 60 17.14 11.21 -9.41
CA ALA A 60 17.06 11.71 -8.03
C ALA A 60 15.96 11.04 -7.19
N GLN A 61 15.35 9.95 -7.69
CA GLN A 61 14.26 9.22 -7.00
C GLN A 61 14.61 8.84 -5.55
N SER A 62 15.83 8.33 -5.32
CA SER A 62 16.29 7.87 -4.01
C SER A 62 16.42 9.01 -2.98
N THR A 63 16.53 10.26 -3.42
CA THR A 63 16.67 11.43 -2.54
C THR A 63 15.34 12.06 -2.12
N VAL A 64 14.25 11.73 -2.82
CA VAL A 64 12.92 12.27 -2.51
C VAL A 64 12.23 11.29 -1.57
N PRO A 65 12.04 11.57 -0.27
CA PRO A 65 11.38 10.64 0.63
C PRO A 65 9.89 10.51 0.32
N ILE A 66 9.37 9.28 0.31
CA ILE A 66 7.92 9.04 0.35
C ILE A 66 7.44 9.35 1.76
N LYS A 67 6.35 10.12 1.87
CA LYS A 67 5.77 10.58 3.15
C LYS A 67 4.45 9.88 3.46
N CYS A 68 4.34 8.62 3.09
CA CYS A 68 3.15 7.82 3.32
C CYS A 68 3.13 7.26 4.73
N GLN A 69 2.04 7.50 5.44
CA GLN A 69 1.81 6.93 6.76
C GLN A 69 0.87 5.75 6.63
N THR A 70 1.25 4.63 7.25
CA THR A 70 0.38 3.45 7.33
C THR A 70 -0.83 3.77 8.21
N LYS A 71 -2.04 3.68 7.65
CA LYS A 71 -3.28 3.87 8.41
C LYS A 71 -3.51 2.70 9.36
N LYS A 72 -3.81 2.96 10.63
CA LYS A 72 -4.25 1.94 11.59
C LYS A 72 -5.78 1.92 11.56
N ILE A 73 -6.39 0.81 11.16
CA ILE A 73 -7.85 0.70 10.95
C ILE A 73 -8.40 -0.48 11.74
N CYS A 74 -9.36 -0.18 12.63
CA CYS A 74 -10.10 -1.17 13.39
C CYS A 74 -11.50 -1.34 12.82
N PHE A 75 -11.85 -2.57 12.43
CA PHE A 75 -13.21 -2.93 12.08
C PHE A 75 -14.00 -3.31 13.34
N VAL A 76 -15.14 -2.66 13.54
CA VAL A 76 -15.98 -2.77 14.74
C VAL A 76 -17.43 -3.01 14.39
N THR A 77 -18.24 -3.55 15.30
CA THR A 77 -19.71 -3.60 15.11
C THR A 77 -20.41 -2.35 15.65
N ASP A 78 -19.81 -1.71 16.66
CA ASP A 78 -20.23 -0.42 17.24
C ASP A 78 -19.05 0.53 17.44
N LYS A 79 -19.30 1.85 17.42
CA LYS A 79 -18.24 2.88 17.58
C LYS A 79 -17.57 2.87 18.96
N SER A 80 -18.24 2.34 19.97
CA SER A 80 -17.73 2.22 21.34
C SER A 80 -16.73 1.07 21.53
N GLU A 81 -16.65 0.12 20.58
CA GLU A 81 -15.72 -0.99 20.64
C GLU A 81 -14.28 -0.54 20.37
N GLU A 82 -13.31 -1.27 20.93
CA GLU A 82 -11.89 -1.00 20.79
C GLU A 82 -11.17 -2.22 20.20
N CYS A 83 -10.14 -1.99 19.38
CA CYS A 83 -9.22 -3.05 18.96
C CYS A 83 -8.07 -3.17 19.96
N SER A 84 -7.91 -4.34 20.57
CA SER A 84 -6.81 -4.61 21.51
C SER A 84 -5.42 -4.48 20.89
N GLU A 85 -5.34 -4.63 19.58
CA GLU A 85 -4.14 -4.62 18.75
C GLU A 85 -3.54 -3.22 18.58
N PHE A 86 -4.36 -2.18 18.78
CA PHE A 86 -3.98 -0.78 18.63
C PHE A 86 -4.09 -0.01 19.94
N LYS A 87 -4.03 -0.71 21.08
CA LYS A 87 -3.91 -0.06 22.38
C LYS A 87 -2.73 0.92 22.33
N GLU A 88 -2.96 2.16 22.75
CA GLU A 88 -1.97 3.26 22.79
C GLU A 88 -1.69 3.94 21.43
N LEU A 89 -2.35 3.53 20.36
CA LEU A 89 -2.17 4.11 19.03
C LEU A 89 -3.42 4.88 18.61
N ASP A 90 -3.25 5.96 17.84
CA ASP A 90 -4.37 6.58 17.16
C ASP A 90 -4.77 5.71 15.95
N TYR A 91 -6.04 5.37 15.84
CA TYR A 91 -6.55 4.50 14.79
C TYR A 91 -7.97 4.87 14.38
N GLY A 92 -8.26 4.68 13.09
CA GLY A 92 -9.60 4.88 12.54
C GLY A 92 -10.51 3.69 12.83
N LYS A 93 -11.80 3.94 13.09
CA LYS A 93 -12.82 2.90 13.26
C LYS A 93 -13.74 2.85 12.04
N ILE A 94 -13.93 1.65 11.47
CA ILE A 94 -14.92 1.39 10.43
C ILE A 94 -15.98 0.46 11.00
N VAL A 95 -17.23 0.94 11.02
CA VAL A 95 -18.36 0.20 11.60
C VAL A 95 -18.97 -0.72 10.53
N ILE A 96 -18.89 -2.02 10.75
CA ILE A 96 -19.50 -3.05 9.89
C ILE A 96 -20.89 -3.39 10.44
N LYS A 97 -21.94 -3.09 9.68
CA LYS A 97 -23.34 -3.27 10.11
C LYS A 97 -24.03 -4.38 9.32
N LYS A 98 -24.42 -5.48 9.99
CA LYS A 98 -25.10 -6.64 9.37
C LYS A 98 -24.29 -7.22 8.20
N ASN A 99 -24.68 -8.40 7.69
CA ASN A 99 -24.01 -9.07 6.57
C ASN A 99 -22.47 -8.96 6.69
N TYR A 100 -21.95 -9.26 7.88
CA TYR A 100 -20.63 -8.81 8.30
C TYR A 100 -19.53 -9.21 7.30
N GLY A 101 -19.60 -10.42 6.74
CA GLY A 101 -18.66 -10.89 5.72
C GLY A 101 -18.65 -10.03 4.46
N GLU A 102 -19.80 -9.85 3.82
CA GLU A 102 -19.90 -9.07 2.58
C GLU A 102 -19.49 -7.60 2.79
N ASN A 103 -19.93 -6.99 3.89
CA ASN A 103 -19.58 -5.61 4.21
C ASN A 103 -18.10 -5.45 4.56
N LEU A 104 -17.49 -6.42 5.27
CA LEU A 104 -16.06 -6.41 5.54
C LEU A 104 -15.24 -6.56 4.24
N ILE A 105 -15.61 -7.49 3.36
CA ILE A 105 -14.99 -7.69 2.05
C ILE A 105 -15.06 -6.40 1.21
N LYS A 106 -16.23 -5.76 1.22
CA LYS A 106 -16.44 -4.48 0.52
C LYS A 106 -15.48 -3.41 1.01
N GLU A 107 -15.43 -3.16 2.32
CA GLU A 107 -14.59 -2.09 2.88
C GLU A 107 -13.10 -2.36 2.63
N ILE A 108 -12.64 -3.61 2.77
CA ILE A 108 -11.27 -4.00 2.45
C ILE A 108 -10.98 -3.79 0.95
N THR A 109 -11.90 -4.18 0.07
CA THR A 109 -11.75 -3.99 -1.39
C THR A 109 -11.64 -2.51 -1.76
N ILE A 110 -12.46 -1.65 -1.13
CA ILE A 110 -12.39 -0.21 -1.32
C ILE A 110 -11.02 0.32 -0.88
N MET A 111 -10.51 -0.10 0.28
CA MET A 111 -9.19 0.31 0.76
C MET A 111 -8.05 -0.16 -0.15
N GLN A 112 -8.11 -1.39 -0.70
CA GLN A 112 -7.12 -1.86 -1.68
C GLN A 112 -7.12 -0.99 -2.94
N TYR A 113 -8.30 -0.59 -3.42
CA TYR A 113 -8.43 0.29 -4.57
C TYR A 113 -7.96 1.72 -4.27
N ASP A 114 -8.25 2.24 -3.08
CA ASP A 114 -7.76 3.55 -2.65
C ASP A 114 -6.23 3.57 -2.54
N ALA A 115 -5.64 2.51 -1.99
CA ALA A 115 -4.19 2.30 -2.01
C ALA A 115 -3.65 2.28 -3.45
N TRP A 116 -4.35 1.61 -4.38
CA TRP A 116 -3.92 1.50 -5.77
C TRP A 116 -3.94 2.84 -6.50
N LYS A 117 -4.99 3.64 -6.30
CA LYS A 117 -5.06 5.01 -6.80
C LYS A 117 -3.97 5.90 -6.22
N LEU A 118 -3.69 5.75 -4.92
CA LEU A 118 -2.68 6.53 -4.23
C LEU A 118 -1.26 6.22 -4.75
N LEU A 119 -1.01 4.96 -5.12
CA LEU A 119 0.19 4.51 -5.83
C LEU A 119 0.16 4.86 -7.34
N GLY A 120 -0.88 5.59 -7.76
CA GLY A 120 -0.98 6.16 -9.09
C GLY A 120 -1.39 5.16 -10.18
N GLU A 121 -2.10 4.10 -9.81
CA GLU A 121 -2.73 3.16 -10.74
C GLU A 121 -1.74 2.49 -11.72
N GLY A 122 -0.50 2.29 -11.29
CA GLY A 122 0.57 1.70 -12.11
C GLY A 122 1.16 2.64 -13.16
N LYS A 123 0.76 3.93 -13.16
CA LYS A 123 1.30 4.94 -14.07
C LYS A 123 2.62 5.54 -13.59
N TRP A 124 2.93 5.40 -12.30
CA TRP A 124 4.07 6.04 -11.67
C TRP A 124 5.12 4.99 -11.28
N ASP A 125 6.34 5.18 -11.76
CA ASP A 125 7.49 4.42 -11.28
C ASP A 125 8.08 5.13 -10.06
N TYR A 126 7.62 4.73 -8.88
CA TYR A 126 8.10 5.25 -7.61
C TYR A 126 9.26 4.43 -7.03
N ALA A 127 9.62 3.31 -7.66
CA ALA A 127 10.81 2.57 -7.30
C ALA A 127 12.04 3.39 -7.75
N PRO A 128 13.11 3.47 -6.94
CA PRO A 128 14.30 4.20 -7.32
C PRO A 128 14.97 3.54 -8.52
N SER A 129 15.54 4.35 -9.43
CA SER A 129 16.26 3.88 -10.63
C SER A 129 17.35 2.84 -10.34
N GLU A 130 17.91 2.89 -9.14
CA GLU A 130 18.88 1.97 -8.56
C GLU A 130 18.30 0.56 -8.38
N PHE A 131 17.00 0.45 -8.10
CA PHE A 131 16.30 -0.84 -8.05
C PHE A 131 16.42 -1.58 -9.39
N TRP A 132 16.31 -0.84 -10.50
CA TRP A 132 16.39 -1.40 -11.85
C TRP A 132 17.81 -1.67 -12.34
N THR A 133 18.81 -0.97 -11.80
CA THR A 133 20.19 -0.97 -12.32
C THR A 133 21.22 -1.66 -11.41
N ILE A 134 21.02 -1.63 -10.10
CA ILE A 134 21.93 -2.21 -9.10
C ILE A 134 21.45 -3.62 -8.76
N LYS A 135 22.37 -4.55 -8.48
CA LYS A 135 22.11 -5.89 -7.90
C LYS A 135 21.55 -5.82 -6.46
N THR A 136 20.67 -4.88 -6.16
CA THR A 136 19.92 -4.93 -4.90
C THR A 136 18.89 -6.04 -5.06
N ASP A 137 18.98 -7.04 -4.19
CA ASP A 137 17.98 -8.10 -4.06
C ASP A 137 16.83 -7.65 -3.13
N LYS A 138 16.79 -6.37 -2.76
CA LYS A 138 15.80 -5.81 -1.84
C LYS A 138 14.44 -5.58 -2.51
N SER A 139 13.38 -5.75 -1.73
CA SER A 139 12.01 -5.45 -2.14
C SER A 139 11.62 -4.03 -1.70
N TYR A 140 10.79 -3.36 -2.51
CA TYR A 140 10.15 -2.09 -2.15
C TYR A 140 8.71 -2.37 -1.80
N CYS A 141 8.31 -2.12 -0.56
CA CYS A 141 6.98 -2.46 -0.06
C CYS A 141 6.27 -1.20 0.42
N ALA A 142 5.09 -0.88 -0.09
CA ALA A 142 4.34 0.30 0.32
C ALA A 142 3.10 -0.10 1.15
N PRO A 143 3.21 -0.17 2.49
CA PRO A 143 2.06 -0.41 3.34
C PRO A 143 1.12 0.79 3.31
N TYR A 144 -0.16 0.51 3.03
CA TYR A 144 -1.21 1.51 3.03
C TYR A 144 -1.97 1.52 4.36
N ALA A 145 -2.36 0.34 4.84
CA ALA A 145 -3.12 0.20 6.07
C ALA A 145 -2.73 -1.07 6.83
N ARG A 146 -2.74 -0.98 8.17
CA ARG A 146 -2.76 -2.11 9.11
C ARG A 146 -4.16 -2.24 9.68
N ILE A 147 -4.72 -3.43 9.56
CA ILE A 147 -6.10 -3.75 9.86
C ILE A 147 -6.15 -4.71 11.03
N ALA A 148 -7.06 -4.42 11.96
CA ALA A 148 -7.47 -5.35 13.01
C ALA A 148 -9.00 -5.37 13.12
N MET A 149 -9.53 -6.41 13.76
CA MET A 149 -10.96 -6.57 14.03
C MET A 149 -11.19 -6.55 15.54
N SER A 150 -12.30 -5.94 15.99
CA SER A 150 -12.72 -5.99 17.39
C SER A 150 -13.06 -7.41 17.83
N ASN A 151 -13.05 -7.64 19.13
CA ASN A 151 -13.43 -8.94 19.69
C ASN A 151 -14.90 -9.27 19.42
N GLU A 152 -15.77 -8.27 19.38
CA GLU A 152 -17.18 -8.40 19.07
C GLU A 152 -17.37 -8.81 17.61
N LEU A 153 -16.69 -8.15 16.68
CA LEU A 153 -16.73 -8.52 15.27
C LEU A 153 -16.19 -9.94 15.05
N ARG A 154 -15.10 -10.33 15.73
CA ARG A 154 -14.55 -11.70 15.66
C ARG A 154 -15.57 -12.77 16.03
N LYS A 155 -16.36 -12.55 17.09
CA LYS A 155 -17.40 -13.49 17.54
C LYS A 155 -18.48 -13.74 16.48
N GLU A 156 -18.78 -12.75 15.64
CA GLU A 156 -19.71 -12.92 14.52
C GLU A 156 -19.15 -13.84 13.41
N PHE A 157 -17.83 -13.96 13.32
CA PHE A 157 -17.12 -14.77 12.34
C PHE A 157 -16.57 -16.09 12.88
N ASP A 158 -16.60 -16.34 14.19
CA ASP A 158 -16.29 -17.67 14.75
C ASP A 158 -17.15 -18.80 14.14
N LYS A 159 -18.25 -18.44 13.48
CA LYS A 159 -19.15 -19.35 12.75
C LYS A 159 -19.01 -19.28 11.22
N THR A 160 -18.26 -18.32 10.71
CA THR A 160 -18.24 -17.96 9.28
C THR A 160 -16.80 -17.72 8.84
N THR A 161 -16.24 -18.67 8.08
CA THR A 161 -14.94 -18.46 7.43
C THR A 161 -15.14 -17.60 6.19
N ILE A 162 -14.38 -16.51 6.07
CA ILE A 162 -14.30 -15.79 4.80
C ILE A 162 -13.23 -16.47 3.96
N PHE A 163 -13.60 -16.88 2.75
CA PHE A 163 -12.65 -17.47 1.82
C PHE A 163 -12.12 -16.42 0.87
N SER A 164 -10.88 -16.58 0.42
CA SER A 164 -10.27 -15.59 -0.47
C SER A 164 -10.98 -15.50 -1.83
N TYR A 165 -11.64 -16.58 -2.29
CA TYR A 165 -12.48 -16.52 -3.50
C TYR A 165 -13.64 -15.53 -3.37
N GLU A 166 -14.14 -15.28 -2.15
CA GLU A 166 -15.23 -14.33 -1.91
C GLU A 166 -14.76 -12.89 -2.14
N PHE A 167 -13.54 -12.56 -1.72
CA PHE A 167 -12.90 -11.27 -2.03
C PHE A 167 -12.76 -11.08 -3.53
N ILE A 168 -12.24 -12.08 -4.23
CA ILE A 168 -12.00 -11.98 -5.67
C ILE A 168 -13.31 -11.89 -6.44
N ASN A 169 -14.31 -12.70 -6.08
CA ASN A 169 -15.65 -12.65 -6.66
C ASN A 169 -16.33 -11.30 -6.39
N TYR A 170 -16.11 -10.69 -5.22
CA TYR A 170 -16.58 -9.34 -4.95
C TYR A 170 -15.89 -8.33 -5.86
N GLN A 171 -14.57 -8.37 -5.95
CA GLN A 171 -13.76 -7.47 -6.78
C GLN A 171 -14.12 -7.56 -8.28
N GLN A 172 -14.54 -8.73 -8.77
CA GLN A 172 -14.94 -8.92 -10.17
C GLN A 172 -16.32 -8.38 -10.49
N ARG A 173 -17.28 -8.55 -9.58
CA ARG A 173 -18.68 -8.16 -9.80
C ARG A 173 -18.95 -6.69 -9.51
N ASN A 174 -18.08 -6.06 -8.72
CA ASN A 174 -18.26 -4.69 -8.29
C ASN A 174 -17.21 -3.77 -8.92
N SER A 175 -17.59 -2.52 -9.09
CA SER A 175 -16.74 -1.47 -9.65
C SER A 175 -16.69 -0.28 -8.68
N PRO A 176 -15.57 0.47 -8.67
CA PRO A 176 -15.53 1.77 -8.01
C PRO A 176 -16.64 2.69 -8.53
N GLN A 177 -17.07 3.62 -7.68
CA GLN A 177 -18.04 4.64 -8.08
C GLN A 177 -17.56 5.37 -9.34
N HIS A 178 -18.45 5.53 -10.32
CA HIS A 178 -18.17 6.15 -11.63
C HIS A 178 -17.18 5.40 -12.53
N SER A 179 -16.73 4.20 -12.16
CA SER A 179 -15.91 3.37 -13.03
C SER A 179 -16.75 2.35 -13.80
N LYS A 180 -16.42 2.12 -15.07
CA LYS A 180 -17.00 1.06 -15.89
C LYS A 180 -16.27 -0.29 -15.74
N THR A 181 -15.12 -0.28 -15.08
CA THR A 181 -14.26 -1.45 -14.90
C THR A 181 -14.30 -1.91 -13.45
N SER A 182 -14.26 -3.23 -13.26
CA SER A 182 -14.33 -3.84 -11.93
C SER A 182 -13.08 -3.53 -11.09
N TYR A 183 -13.18 -3.67 -9.77
CA TYR A 183 -12.00 -3.57 -8.89
C TYR A 183 -10.91 -4.55 -9.31
N PHE A 184 -11.30 -5.77 -9.70
CA PHE A 184 -10.39 -6.81 -10.17
C PHE A 184 -9.61 -6.35 -11.41
N ARG A 185 -10.27 -5.70 -12.37
CA ARG A 185 -9.61 -5.16 -13.57
C ARG A 185 -8.62 -4.05 -13.23
N HIS A 186 -8.94 -3.19 -12.28
CA HIS A 186 -8.03 -2.14 -11.83
C HIS A 186 -6.79 -2.70 -11.13
N LEU A 187 -6.99 -3.60 -10.18
CA LEU A 187 -5.91 -4.14 -9.34
C LEU A 187 -5.00 -5.09 -10.12
N TYR A 188 -5.56 -5.94 -10.97
CA TYR A 188 -4.80 -7.03 -11.61
C TYR A 188 -4.64 -6.89 -13.13
N GLY A 189 -5.32 -5.92 -13.76
CA GLY A 189 -5.28 -5.75 -15.21
C GLY A 189 -5.91 -6.92 -15.98
N ARG A 190 -6.93 -7.58 -15.41
CA ARG A 190 -7.61 -8.77 -15.97
C ARG A 190 -9.13 -8.69 -15.86
N ASP A 191 -9.82 -9.38 -16.76
CA ASP A 191 -11.28 -9.38 -16.80
C ASP A 191 -11.91 -10.61 -16.12
N SER A 192 -11.16 -11.72 -15.94
CA SER A 192 -11.73 -12.99 -15.47
C SER A 192 -10.89 -13.71 -14.40
N LEU A 193 -11.58 -14.45 -13.52
CA LEU A 193 -10.96 -15.35 -12.53
C LEU A 193 -10.37 -16.59 -13.19
N ASN A 194 -10.96 -17.02 -14.30
CA ASN A 194 -10.61 -18.29 -14.93
C ASN A 194 -9.16 -18.29 -15.43
N GLU A 195 -8.70 -17.15 -15.96
CA GLU A 195 -7.29 -16.97 -16.32
C GLU A 195 -6.38 -17.14 -15.10
N LEU A 196 -6.76 -16.57 -13.97
CA LEU A 196 -6.05 -16.65 -12.70
C LEU A 196 -6.04 -18.08 -12.13
N ASN A 197 -7.22 -18.72 -12.07
CA ASN A 197 -7.41 -20.08 -11.57
C ASN A 197 -6.63 -21.10 -12.41
N SER A 198 -6.58 -20.94 -13.73
CA SER A 198 -5.84 -21.86 -14.60
C SER A 198 -4.34 -21.82 -14.28
N GLN A 199 -3.80 -20.64 -14.02
CA GLN A 199 -2.39 -20.47 -13.68
C GLN A 199 -2.11 -21.02 -12.27
N ILE A 200 -2.97 -20.74 -11.30
CA ILE A 200 -2.78 -21.17 -9.91
C ILE A 200 -2.97 -22.69 -9.76
N SER A 201 -3.93 -23.28 -10.46
CA SER A 201 -4.16 -24.73 -10.45
C SER A 201 -2.96 -25.50 -11.01
N THR A 202 -2.26 -24.95 -12.01
CA THR A 202 -1.02 -25.57 -12.51
C THR A 202 0.13 -25.57 -11.50
N GLN A 203 0.02 -24.75 -10.44
CA GLN A 203 0.97 -24.66 -9.35
C GLN A 203 0.55 -25.52 -8.13
N GLY A 204 -0.54 -26.27 -8.22
CA GLY A 204 -1.03 -27.13 -7.13
C GLY A 204 -1.60 -26.37 -5.93
N VAL A 205 -1.86 -25.07 -6.08
CA VAL A 205 -2.53 -24.26 -5.07
C VAL A 205 -4.01 -24.17 -5.43
N ASP A 206 -4.88 -24.39 -4.45
CA ASP A 206 -6.32 -24.21 -4.62
C ASP A 206 -6.74 -22.89 -3.94
N ILE A 207 -7.14 -21.88 -4.73
CA ILE A 207 -7.59 -20.58 -4.20
C ILE A 207 -8.78 -20.75 -3.25
N ASN A 208 -9.62 -21.76 -3.48
CA ASN A 208 -10.79 -22.02 -2.66
C ASN A 208 -10.42 -22.52 -1.26
N SER A 209 -9.19 -23.01 -1.06
CA SER A 209 -8.68 -23.45 0.23
C SER A 209 -8.14 -22.31 1.10
N LEU A 210 -7.92 -21.13 0.51
CA LEU A 210 -7.29 -20.00 1.17
C LEU A 210 -8.34 -19.25 2.00
N LYS A 211 -8.00 -19.05 3.28
CA LYS A 211 -8.93 -18.54 4.30
C LYS A 211 -8.42 -17.22 4.85
N PHE A 212 -9.34 -16.29 5.00
CA PHE A 212 -9.13 -15.06 5.74
C PHE A 212 -9.61 -15.26 7.18
N GLU A 213 -8.67 -15.29 8.11
CA GLU A 213 -8.93 -15.48 9.52
C GLU A 213 -9.08 -14.13 10.24
N VAL A 214 -10.28 -13.80 10.68
CA VAL A 214 -10.62 -12.50 11.29
C VAL A 214 -9.98 -12.24 12.67
N ASN A 215 -9.42 -13.27 13.30
CA ASN A 215 -8.69 -13.18 14.56
C ASN A 215 -7.25 -12.67 14.36
N LYS A 216 -6.82 -12.48 13.11
CA LYS A 216 -5.48 -12.01 12.77
C LYS A 216 -5.49 -10.55 12.34
N GLN A 217 -4.32 -9.95 12.37
CA GLN A 217 -4.08 -8.63 11.80
C GLN A 217 -3.64 -8.76 10.35
N TYR A 218 -3.88 -7.73 9.55
CA TYR A 218 -3.50 -7.72 8.14
C TYR A 218 -2.90 -6.39 7.72
N TYR A 219 -2.04 -6.41 6.72
CA TYR A 219 -1.66 -5.24 5.94
C TYR A 219 -2.41 -5.21 4.61
N ILE A 220 -2.78 -4.00 4.17
CA ILE A 220 -2.96 -3.71 2.76
C ILE A 220 -1.66 -3.10 2.28
N MET A 221 -0.95 -3.80 1.39
CA MET A 221 0.38 -3.39 0.95
C MET A 221 0.59 -3.77 -0.52
N SER A 222 1.30 -2.91 -1.25
CA SER A 222 1.88 -3.26 -2.54
C SER A 222 3.36 -3.57 -2.41
N MET A 223 3.91 -4.31 -3.35
CA MET A 223 5.35 -4.61 -3.37
C MET A 223 5.90 -4.59 -4.78
N VAL A 224 7.12 -4.11 -4.96
CA VAL A 224 7.91 -4.28 -6.18
C VAL A 224 9.17 -5.06 -5.78
N THR A 225 9.44 -6.16 -6.47
CA THR A 225 10.62 -6.98 -6.19
C THR A 225 11.19 -7.59 -7.47
N LYS A 226 12.43 -8.07 -7.43
CA LYS A 226 13.03 -8.81 -8.55
C LYS A 226 12.59 -10.25 -8.55
N GLN A 227 12.42 -10.80 -9.75
CA GLN A 227 12.00 -12.19 -9.93
C GLN A 227 13.00 -13.19 -9.32
N THR A 228 14.30 -12.85 -9.30
CA THR A 228 15.37 -13.69 -8.72
C THR A 228 15.23 -13.83 -7.21
N TRP A 229 14.95 -12.74 -6.49
CA TRP A 229 14.77 -12.75 -5.04
C TRP A 229 13.58 -13.63 -4.62
N LEU A 230 12.45 -13.53 -5.35
CA LEU A 230 11.29 -14.39 -5.12
C LEU A 230 11.65 -15.88 -5.25
N LYS A 231 12.54 -16.26 -6.19
CA LYS A 231 13.01 -17.64 -6.32
C LYS A 231 13.88 -18.08 -5.13
N THR A 232 14.68 -17.18 -4.56
CA THR A 232 15.61 -17.50 -3.45
C THR A 232 14.90 -17.68 -2.12
N ILE A 233 14.03 -16.74 -1.73
CA ILE A 233 13.24 -16.88 -0.49
C ILE A 233 12.42 -18.15 -0.54
N ILE A 234 11.82 -18.44 -1.68
CA ILE A 234 10.84 -19.51 -1.82
C ILE A 234 11.52 -20.86 -2.08
N GLY A 235 12.69 -20.87 -2.72
CA GLY A 235 13.56 -22.04 -2.84
C GLY A 235 14.14 -22.53 -1.51
N GLY A 236 14.33 -21.64 -0.52
CA GLY A 236 14.75 -21.99 0.83
C GLY A 236 13.67 -22.69 1.67
N ILE A 237 12.40 -22.63 1.24
CA ILE A 237 11.23 -23.09 2.00
C ILE A 237 10.73 -24.47 1.54
N VAL A 238 11.25 -25.01 0.43
CA VAL A 238 10.79 -26.28 -0.20
C VAL A 238 11.04 -27.55 0.65
N GLY A 239 11.52 -27.41 1.88
CA GLY A 239 11.58 -28.52 2.86
C GLY A 239 10.23 -28.94 3.47
N GLY A 240 9.17 -28.13 3.36
CA GLY A 240 7.87 -28.45 3.97
C GLY A 240 6.69 -27.81 3.24
N ALA A 241 6.02 -28.59 2.39
CA ALA A 241 4.70 -28.34 1.80
C ALA A 241 4.46 -26.98 1.08
N GLY A 242 4.79 -26.94 -0.21
CA GLY A 242 3.81 -26.49 -1.21
C GLY A 242 3.77 -25.02 -1.64
N THR A 243 4.90 -24.36 -1.90
CA THR A 243 4.92 -23.11 -2.67
C THR A 243 5.60 -23.31 -4.03
N ALA A 244 4.83 -23.22 -5.11
CA ALA A 244 5.31 -23.33 -6.49
C ALA A 244 5.13 -21.99 -7.21
N ILE A 245 6.20 -21.45 -7.79
CA ILE A 245 6.14 -20.27 -8.66
C ILE A 245 6.88 -20.56 -9.95
N LEU A 246 6.16 -20.40 -11.05
CA LEU A 246 6.70 -20.38 -12.39
C LEU A 246 6.40 -19.00 -12.99
N ALA A 247 7.33 -18.07 -12.82
CA ALA A 247 7.28 -16.76 -13.48
C ALA A 247 7.90 -16.84 -14.89
N SER A 248 7.49 -17.84 -15.68
CA SER A 248 8.14 -18.15 -16.97
C SER A 248 7.56 -17.39 -18.18
N SER A 249 6.53 -16.55 -18.01
CA SER A 249 5.91 -15.86 -19.16
C SER A 249 5.22 -14.56 -18.77
N GLY A 250 6.00 -13.49 -18.54
CA GLY A 250 5.51 -12.10 -18.45
C GLY A 250 4.49 -11.77 -17.35
N PHE A 251 3.92 -12.76 -16.66
CA PHE A 251 2.93 -12.66 -15.59
C PHE A 251 3.03 -13.97 -14.80
N GLY A 252 3.02 -13.92 -13.47
CA GLY A 252 3.09 -15.11 -12.64
C GLY A 252 2.44 -14.84 -11.29
N ILE A 253 1.47 -15.68 -10.90
CA ILE A 253 0.92 -15.61 -9.55
C ILE A 253 1.92 -16.23 -8.57
N VAL A 254 2.07 -15.57 -7.43
CA VAL A 254 2.81 -16.06 -6.27
C VAL A 254 1.87 -16.05 -5.09
N VAL A 255 1.36 -17.22 -4.71
CA VAL A 255 0.61 -17.33 -3.46
C VAL A 255 1.64 -17.46 -2.33
N LEU A 256 1.78 -16.40 -1.53
CA LEU A 256 2.61 -16.42 -0.32
C LEU A 256 1.79 -17.09 0.79
N GLY A 257 1.81 -18.42 0.86
CA GLY A 257 1.30 -19.12 2.03
C GLY A 257 2.01 -18.60 3.28
N GLY A 258 1.31 -18.13 4.32
CA GLY A 258 1.95 -17.61 5.53
C GLY A 258 2.76 -18.65 6.28
N SER A 259 2.54 -19.94 6.01
CA SER A 259 3.39 -21.01 6.51
C SER A 259 4.77 -21.09 5.84
N ALA A 260 4.91 -20.49 4.65
CA ALA A 260 6.14 -20.56 3.90
C ALA A 260 7.20 -19.64 4.50
N ILE A 261 6.85 -18.42 4.91
CA ILE A 261 7.86 -17.39 5.19
C ILE A 261 8.51 -17.56 6.57
N ALA A 262 7.89 -18.26 7.53
CA ALA A 262 8.44 -18.41 8.90
C ALA A 262 8.30 -19.82 9.53
N GLY A 263 7.98 -20.87 8.78
CA GLY A 263 7.92 -22.25 9.31
C GLY A 263 6.81 -22.54 10.34
N GLY A 264 5.90 -21.57 10.58
CA GLY A 264 4.72 -21.73 11.43
C GLY A 264 3.48 -22.18 10.64
N THR A 265 2.50 -22.76 11.30
CA THR A 265 1.21 -23.20 10.71
C THR A 265 0.25 -22.03 10.36
N GLY A 266 0.79 -20.88 9.95
CA GLY A 266 0.09 -19.60 9.75
C GLY A 266 -0.59 -19.48 8.38
N GLY A 267 -1.65 -18.67 8.32
CA GLY A 267 -2.66 -18.65 7.25
C GLY A 267 -2.11 -18.17 5.92
N ALA A 268 -2.73 -18.58 4.82
CA ALA A 268 -2.23 -18.24 3.51
C ALA A 268 -2.54 -16.80 3.12
N THR A 269 -1.51 -16.04 2.74
CA THR A 269 -1.68 -14.71 2.16
C THR A 269 -1.82 -14.82 0.65
N ILE A 270 -2.84 -14.16 0.08
CA ILE A 270 -2.96 -14.02 -1.36
C ILE A 270 -2.42 -12.66 -1.79
N GLY A 271 -1.15 -12.66 -2.20
CA GLY A 271 -0.61 -11.62 -3.07
C GLY A 271 -0.77 -12.06 -4.52
N TYR A 272 -1.28 -11.19 -5.38
CA TYR A 272 -1.18 -11.43 -6.82
C TYR A 272 -0.01 -10.67 -7.37
N PHE A 273 0.72 -11.27 -8.29
CA PHE A 273 1.94 -10.66 -8.80
C PHE A 273 1.82 -10.48 -10.30
N ILE A 274 2.04 -9.26 -10.74
CA ILE A 274 2.12 -8.84 -12.13
C ILE A 274 3.62 -8.77 -12.44
N SER A 275 4.12 -9.74 -13.19
CA SER A 275 5.50 -9.67 -13.68
C SER A 275 5.57 -8.69 -14.85
N SER A 276 6.72 -8.04 -15.04
CA SER A 276 7.04 -7.29 -16.25
C SER A 276 8.55 -7.32 -16.43
N GLY A 277 9.03 -8.18 -17.33
CA GLY A 277 10.47 -8.42 -17.48
C GLY A 277 11.08 -9.07 -16.24
N GLU A 278 12.10 -8.44 -15.65
CA GLU A 278 12.85 -8.97 -14.49
C GLU A 278 12.22 -8.62 -13.14
N SER A 279 11.21 -7.73 -13.12
CA SER A 279 10.52 -7.35 -11.91
C SER A 279 9.14 -7.98 -11.80
N VAL A 280 8.66 -7.92 -10.57
CA VAL A 280 7.36 -8.40 -10.17
C VAL A 280 6.72 -7.36 -9.26
N PHE A 281 5.55 -6.89 -9.64
CA PHE A 281 4.73 -5.96 -8.89
C PHE A 281 3.54 -6.68 -8.28
N MET A 282 3.34 -6.52 -6.99
CA MET A 282 2.13 -6.92 -6.28
C MET A 282 1.26 -5.68 -6.07
N PRO A 283 0.05 -5.62 -6.67
CA PRO A 283 -0.89 -4.56 -6.37
C PRO A 283 -1.32 -4.65 -4.90
N PRO A 284 -1.94 -3.60 -4.34
CA PRO A 284 -2.39 -3.59 -2.96
C PRO A 284 -3.18 -4.84 -2.60
N SER A 285 -2.53 -5.71 -1.84
CA SER A 285 -3.02 -7.03 -1.48
C SER A 285 -3.17 -7.11 0.03
N LEU A 286 -4.09 -7.95 0.48
CA LEU A 286 -4.33 -8.19 1.89
C LEU A 286 -3.38 -9.30 2.37
N ILE A 287 -2.49 -8.96 3.29
CA ILE A 287 -1.38 -9.79 3.75
C ILE A 287 -1.51 -9.98 5.24
N GLU A 288 -1.43 -11.21 5.73
CA GLU A 288 -1.41 -11.48 7.17
C GLU A 288 -0.22 -10.73 7.82
N TYR A 289 -0.47 -10.03 8.92
CA TYR A 289 0.57 -9.38 9.70
C TYR A 289 1.37 -10.47 10.42
N ASP A 290 2.61 -10.64 10.00
CA ASP A 290 3.62 -11.41 10.70
C ASP A 290 4.91 -10.58 10.70
N ALA A 291 5.35 -10.19 11.89
CA ALA A 291 6.52 -9.32 12.05
C ALA A 291 7.80 -9.99 11.52
N GLU A 292 7.96 -11.30 11.68
CA GLU A 292 9.11 -12.04 11.17
C GLU A 292 9.06 -12.12 9.65
N ALA A 293 7.88 -12.45 9.10
CA ALA A 293 7.70 -12.50 7.65
C ALA A 293 7.97 -11.14 7.01
N ILE A 294 7.47 -10.05 7.58
CA ILE A 294 7.66 -8.70 7.04
C ILE A 294 9.12 -8.26 7.14
N ASN A 295 9.79 -8.55 8.24
CA ASN A 295 11.23 -8.27 8.37
C ASN A 295 12.04 -9.07 7.34
N SER A 296 11.63 -10.29 7.02
CA SER A 296 12.28 -11.12 5.99
C SER A 296 12.05 -10.62 4.56
N LEU A 297 11.03 -9.77 4.32
CA LEU A 297 10.81 -9.16 3.01
C LEU A 297 11.89 -8.11 2.67
N GLU A 298 12.74 -7.73 3.63
CA GLU A 298 13.80 -6.72 3.47
C GLU A 298 13.28 -5.43 2.82
N CYS A 299 12.08 -4.99 3.24
CA CYS A 299 11.41 -3.83 2.70
C CYS A 299 12.16 -2.54 3.09
N ASP A 300 12.84 -1.91 2.13
CA ASP A 300 13.88 -0.91 2.42
C ASP A 300 13.36 0.50 2.76
N ASP A 301 12.05 0.80 2.62
CA ASP A 301 11.66 2.19 2.37
C ASP A 301 10.31 2.69 2.93
N PHE A 302 9.70 1.99 3.89
CA PHE A 302 8.55 2.53 4.59
C PHE A 302 8.74 2.31 6.08
N ASP A 303 8.52 3.36 6.88
CA ASP A 303 8.41 3.24 8.33
C ASP A 303 7.31 2.22 8.62
N PHE A 304 7.70 0.96 8.82
CA PHE A 304 6.96 -0.03 9.57
C PHE A 304 7.00 0.39 11.03
N SER A 305 6.50 1.60 11.32
CA SER A 305 6.39 2.06 12.70
C SER A 305 5.40 1.10 13.38
N PRO A 306 5.80 0.41 14.46
CA PRO A 306 4.90 -0.45 15.22
C PRO A 306 3.61 0.27 15.66
#